data_AF-A0A383F1M5-F1
#
_entry.id   AF-A0A383F1M5-F1
#
_cell.length_a   1.000
_cell.length_b   1.000
_cell.length_c   1.000
_cell.angle_alpha   90.00
_cell.angle_beta   90.00
_cell.angle_gamma   90.00
#
_symmetry.space_group_name_H-M   'P 1'
#
loop_
_entity.id
_entity.type
_entity.pdbx_description
1 polymer ?
#
loop_
_entity_poly.entity_id
_entity_poly.type
_entity_poly.pdbx_seq_one_letter_code
_entity_poly.pdbx_strand_id
1 'polypeptide(L)'
;LFASFFPQLVAGPIERARDLLPQIEKNRLFNSGDIQDGLILMMWGFFKKMVIADNVAIIVNKIFLVDEPGFALIWIGVFAFAIQILADFSGYTDIARGTAKILGIRLSENFRHPYLTRSPAEFWRRWHITLSFWFRDYVYIPLGGSRGGTLSKVLVLLVTFFLTGLWHGAGWNFILWGVYNGLLIQFQRMLTSLFPKVSLPKTISGAITFVLITVGWLFFRETDITYI
;
A
#
# COMPACT_ATOMS: atom_id res chain seq x y z
N LEU A 1 -26.51 -2.21 -1.09
CA LEU A 1 -25.83 -3.22 -0.24
C LEU A 1 -24.33 -3.33 -0.51
N PHE A 2 -23.88 -3.53 -1.76
CA PHE A 2 -22.44 -3.63 -2.11
C PHE A 2 -21.63 -2.39 -1.67
N ALA A 3 -22.06 -1.19 -2.07
CA ALA A 3 -21.41 0.07 -1.65
C ALA A 3 -21.58 0.37 -0.15
N SER A 4 -22.47 -0.33 0.55
CA SER A 4 -22.81 -0.07 1.96
C SER A 4 -22.38 -1.20 2.89
N PHE A 5 -21.51 -2.12 2.44
CA PHE A 5 -20.99 -3.19 3.29
C PHE A 5 -20.00 -2.61 4.30
N PHE A 6 -20.45 -2.42 5.54
CA PHE A 6 -19.72 -1.66 6.55
C PHE A 6 -18.28 -2.14 6.85
N PRO A 7 -17.92 -3.44 6.77
CA PRO A 7 -16.56 -3.86 7.04
C PRO A 7 -15.54 -3.28 6.04
N GLN A 8 -15.95 -2.99 4.80
CA GLN A 8 -15.06 -2.37 3.80
C GLN A 8 -15.13 -0.84 3.75
N LEU A 9 -16.15 -0.23 4.35
CA LEU A 9 -16.53 1.17 4.11
C LEU A 9 -15.51 2.22 4.58
N VAL A 10 -14.80 1.98 5.68
CA VAL A 10 -13.89 3.00 6.25
C VAL A 10 -12.45 2.82 5.77
N ALA A 11 -11.94 1.58 5.79
CA ALA A 11 -10.54 1.29 5.45
C ALA A 11 -10.30 -0.18 5.04
N GLY A 12 -11.33 -0.86 4.54
CA GLY A 12 -11.18 -2.26 4.13
C GLY A 12 -10.70 -2.43 2.68
N PRO A 13 -10.46 -3.67 2.24
CA PRO A 13 -10.12 -3.99 0.86
C PRO A 13 -11.12 -3.43 -0.15
N ILE A 14 -10.62 -2.94 -1.28
CA ILE A 14 -11.44 -2.45 -2.40
C ILE A 14 -11.90 -3.64 -3.23
N GLU A 15 -13.07 -4.17 -2.89
CA GLU A 15 -13.62 -5.34 -3.59
C GLU A 15 -14.19 -5.00 -4.97
N ARG A 16 -14.20 -6.02 -5.84
CA ARG A 16 -14.95 -5.97 -7.10
C ARG A 16 -16.36 -6.48 -6.87
N ALA A 17 -17.32 -5.87 -7.56
CA ALA A 17 -18.71 -6.30 -7.52
C ALA A 17 -18.85 -7.79 -7.91
N ARG A 18 -18.12 -8.23 -8.94
CA ARG A 18 -18.12 -9.63 -9.39
C ARG A 18 -17.66 -10.65 -8.34
N ASP A 19 -16.83 -10.22 -7.38
CA ASP A 19 -16.22 -11.09 -6.37
C ASP A 19 -17.04 -11.05 -5.06
N LEU A 20 -17.60 -9.89 -4.71
CA LEU A 20 -18.36 -9.69 -3.47
C LEU A 20 -19.86 -9.96 -3.60
N LEU A 21 -20.51 -9.55 -4.71
CA LEU A 21 -21.97 -9.70 -4.87
C LEU A 21 -22.44 -11.16 -4.78
N PRO A 22 -21.78 -12.15 -5.42
CA PRO A 22 -22.21 -13.54 -5.30
C PRO A 22 -22.15 -14.08 -3.87
N GLN A 23 -21.22 -13.57 -3.04
CA GLN A 23 -21.12 -13.95 -1.63
C GLN A 23 -22.24 -13.35 -0.78
N ILE A 24 -22.72 -12.16 -1.16
CA ILE A 24 -23.82 -11.46 -0.49
C ILE A 24 -25.17 -12.09 -0.85
N GLU A 25 -25.36 -12.46 -2.12
CA GLU A 25 -26.62 -13.00 -2.65
C GLU A 25 -26.86 -14.46 -2.23
N LYS A 26 -25.80 -15.22 -1.94
CA LYS A 26 -25.90 -16.60 -1.51
C LYS A 26 -26.34 -16.70 -0.05
N ASN A 27 -27.19 -17.68 0.26
CA ASN A 27 -27.51 -18.06 1.64
C ASN A 27 -26.23 -18.43 2.40
N ARG A 28 -26.00 -17.73 3.51
CA ARG A 28 -24.83 -17.93 4.37
C ARG A 28 -25.12 -19.06 5.35
N LEU A 29 -24.24 -20.05 5.38
CA LEU A 29 -24.28 -21.12 6.39
C LEU A 29 -23.35 -20.74 7.53
N PHE A 30 -23.81 -20.98 8.75
CA PHE A 30 -22.99 -20.80 9.95
C PHE A 30 -21.81 -21.77 9.93
N ASN A 31 -20.60 -21.24 10.11
CA ASN A 31 -19.37 -22.03 10.16
C ASN A 31 -18.52 -21.55 11.34
N SER A 32 -18.36 -22.40 12.36
CA SER A 32 -17.54 -22.10 13.54
C SER A 32 -16.07 -21.84 13.21
N GLY A 33 -15.53 -22.49 12.17
CA GLY A 33 -14.17 -22.25 11.69
C GLY A 33 -13.98 -20.86 11.11
N ASP A 34 -14.95 -20.34 10.35
CA ASP A 34 -14.86 -18.98 9.81
C ASP A 34 -14.95 -17.94 10.94
N ILE A 35 -15.70 -18.21 12.01
CA ILE A 35 -15.73 -17.35 13.21
C ILE A 35 -14.39 -17.34 13.93
N GLN A 36 -13.83 -18.52 14.20
CA GLN A 36 -12.54 -18.64 14.89
C GLN A 36 -11.44 -17.91 14.11
N ASP A 37 -11.34 -18.16 12.81
CA ASP A 37 -10.37 -17.50 11.94
C ASP A 37 -10.59 -15.98 11.89
N GLY A 38 -11.85 -15.54 11.84
CA GLY A 38 -12.20 -14.13 11.84
C GLY A 38 -11.78 -13.43 13.13
N LEU A 39 -12.01 -14.05 14.29
CA LEU A 39 -11.58 -13.54 15.60
C LEU A 39 -10.06 -13.48 15.72
N ILE A 40 -9.33 -14.50 15.25
CA ILE A 40 -7.86 -14.50 15.23
C ILE A 40 -7.35 -13.36 14.36
N LEU A 41 -7.94 -13.15 13.18
CA LEU A 41 -7.54 -12.08 12.27
C LEU A 41 -7.81 -10.69 12.88
N MET A 42 -8.96 -10.51 13.53
CA MET A 42 -9.27 -9.27 14.26
C MET A 42 -8.29 -9.05 15.41
N MET A 43 -7.95 -10.08 16.18
CA MET A 43 -6.98 -10.00 17.29
C MET A 43 -5.61 -9.50 16.81
N TRP A 44 -5.09 -10.07 15.72
CA TRP A 44 -3.86 -9.59 15.09
C TRP A 44 -4.00 -8.17 14.54
N GLY A 45 -5.15 -7.84 13.96
CA GLY A 45 -5.43 -6.48 13.48
C GLY A 45 -5.40 -5.44 14.61
N PHE A 46 -6.06 -5.73 15.74
CA PHE A 46 -6.04 -4.89 16.94
C PHE A 46 -4.63 -4.77 17.52
N PHE A 47 -3.87 -5.87 17.60
CA PHE A 47 -2.49 -5.81 18.06
C PHE A 47 -1.63 -4.87 17.20
N LYS A 48 -1.66 -5.05 15.87
CA LYS A 48 -0.90 -4.17 14.95
C LYS A 48 -1.33 -2.72 15.08
N LYS A 49 -2.63 -2.44 15.19
CA LYS A 49 -3.13 -1.06 15.32
C LYS A 49 -2.78 -0.44 16.68
N MET A 50 -3.27 -1.04 17.75
CA MET A 50 -3.26 -0.44 19.09
C MET A 50 -1.91 -0.57 19.79
N VAL A 51 -1.19 -1.68 19.56
CA VAL A 51 0.09 -1.93 20.23
C VAL A 51 1.25 -1.41 19.41
N ILE A 52 1.27 -1.63 18.09
CA ILE A 52 2.38 -1.18 17.25
C ILE A 52 2.13 0.23 16.71
N ALA A 53 1.12 0.41 15.87
CA ALA A 53 0.96 1.63 15.10
C ALA A 53 0.74 2.86 15.98
N ASP A 54 -0.16 2.79 16.94
CA ASP A 54 -0.50 3.94 17.79
C ASP A 54 0.67 4.36 18.69
N ASN A 55 1.48 3.42 19.18
CA ASN A 55 2.68 3.73 19.96
C ASN A 55 3.81 4.32 19.09
N VAL A 56 4.03 3.76 17.89
CA VAL A 56 5.03 4.29 16.95
C VAL A 56 4.63 5.67 16.44
N ALA A 57 3.33 5.93 16.25
CA ALA A 57 2.80 7.23 15.83
C ALA A 57 3.19 8.36 16.79
N ILE A 58 3.28 8.10 18.10
CA ILE A 58 3.73 9.10 19.08
C ILE A 58 5.15 9.56 18.76
N ILE A 59 6.04 8.62 18.41
CA ILE A 59 7.44 8.91 18.07
C ILE A 59 7.51 9.67 16.73
N VAL A 60 6.81 9.16 15.72
CA VAL A 60 6.78 9.78 14.38
C VAL A 60 6.28 11.21 14.47
N ASN A 61 5.14 11.44 15.13
CA ASN A 61 4.55 12.77 15.23
C ASN A 61 5.47 13.74 15.96
N LYS A 62 6.17 13.31 17.02
CA LYS A 62 7.15 14.16 17.71
C LYS A 62 8.31 14.54 16.80
N ILE A 63 8.86 13.59 16.03
CA ILE A 63 10.01 13.86 15.16
C ILE A 63 9.65 14.84 14.04
N PHE A 64 8.51 14.65 13.38
CA PHE A 64 8.06 15.51 12.29
C PHE A 64 7.51 16.87 12.76
N LEU A 65 7.47 17.12 14.08
CA LEU A 65 7.14 18.44 14.65
C LEU A 65 8.38 19.22 15.10
N VAL A 66 9.57 18.62 15.03
CA VAL A 66 10.82 19.32 15.35
C VAL A 66 11.16 20.24 14.19
N ASP A 67 11.34 21.53 14.46
CA ASP A 67 11.87 22.48 13.47
C ASP A 67 13.34 22.14 13.15
N GLU A 68 13.66 22.05 11.86
CA GLU A 68 15.01 21.73 11.35
C GLU A 68 15.66 20.48 11.98
N PRO A 69 15.04 19.29 11.88
CA PRO A 69 15.59 18.08 12.49
C PRO A 69 16.90 17.67 11.79
N GLY A 70 17.90 17.31 12.58
CA GLY A 70 19.15 16.76 12.04
C GLY A 70 18.92 15.48 11.23
N PHE A 71 19.81 15.21 10.26
CA PHE A 71 19.69 14.09 9.32
C PHE A 71 19.41 12.73 9.99
N ALA A 72 20.09 12.40 11.08
CA ALA A 72 19.86 11.12 11.76
C ALA A 72 18.44 11.03 12.34
N LEU A 73 17.91 12.12 12.89
CA LEU A 73 16.60 12.15 13.53
C LEU A 73 15.48 12.02 12.50
N ILE A 74 15.57 12.71 11.36
CA ILE A 74 14.55 12.61 10.30
C ILE A 74 14.47 11.18 9.75
N TRP A 75 15.59 10.51 9.55
CA TRP A 75 15.59 9.13 9.06
C TRP A 75 15.02 8.14 10.08
N ILE A 76 15.28 8.34 11.39
CA ILE A 76 14.60 7.58 12.45
C ILE A 76 13.08 7.77 12.33
N GLY A 77 12.63 9.02 12.14
CA GLY A 77 11.22 9.34 11.93
C GLY A 77 10.62 8.66 10.70
N VAL A 78 11.33 8.67 9.58
CA VAL A 78 10.89 8.05 8.31
C VAL A 78 10.81 6.53 8.43
N PHE A 79 11.79 5.86 9.06
CA PHE A 79 11.71 4.42 9.32
C PHE A 79 10.59 4.06 10.30
N ALA A 80 10.42 4.86 11.36
CA ALA A 80 9.30 4.69 12.29
C ALA A 80 7.95 4.88 11.55
N PHE A 81 7.85 5.84 10.65
CA PHE A 81 6.65 6.06 9.85
C PHE A 81 6.36 4.89 8.91
N ALA A 82 7.37 4.28 8.29
CA ALA A 82 7.20 3.06 7.49
C ALA A 82 6.58 1.90 8.33
N ILE A 83 7.03 1.74 9.58
CA ILE A 83 6.44 0.75 10.49
C ILE A 83 5.00 1.14 10.84
N GLN A 84 4.77 2.40 11.22
CA GLN A 84 3.46 2.93 11.58
C GLN A 84 2.46 2.70 10.46
N ILE A 85 2.73 3.18 9.25
CA ILE A 85 1.77 3.14 8.13
C ILE A 85 1.42 1.71 7.74
N LEU A 86 2.38 0.78 7.76
CA LEU A 86 2.10 -0.63 7.51
C LEU A 86 1.25 -1.25 8.63
N ALA A 87 1.63 -1.05 9.89
CA ALA A 87 0.95 -1.64 11.03
C ALA A 87 -0.48 -1.10 11.16
N ASP A 88 -0.66 0.20 10.95
CA ASP A 88 -1.94 0.89 11.00
C ASP A 88 -2.87 0.34 9.91
N PHE A 89 -2.43 0.42 8.65
CA PHE A 89 -3.29 0.10 7.53
C PHE A 89 -3.55 -1.41 7.40
N SER A 90 -2.52 -2.24 7.61
CA SER A 90 -2.73 -3.68 7.64
C SER A 90 -3.53 -4.12 8.88
N GLY A 91 -3.46 -3.38 9.99
CA GLY A 91 -4.28 -3.58 11.18
C GLY A 91 -5.77 -3.41 10.87
N TYR A 92 -6.14 -2.26 10.31
CA TYR A 92 -7.51 -2.00 9.86
C TYR A 92 -8.00 -3.03 8.83
N THR A 93 -7.17 -3.38 7.86
CA THR A 93 -7.53 -4.38 6.84
C THR A 93 -7.84 -5.73 7.48
N ASP A 94 -7.03 -6.19 8.45
CA ASP A 94 -7.25 -7.48 9.10
C ASP A 94 -8.50 -7.47 9.99
N ILE A 95 -8.79 -6.36 10.70
CA ILE A 95 -10.05 -6.20 11.43
C ILE A 95 -11.25 -6.27 10.48
N ALA A 96 -11.19 -5.57 9.34
CA ALA A 96 -12.22 -5.57 8.32
C ALA A 96 -12.45 -6.98 7.74
N ARG A 97 -11.36 -7.66 7.35
CA ARG A 97 -11.40 -9.04 6.82
C ARG A 97 -11.94 -10.02 7.84
N GLY A 98 -11.55 -9.91 9.11
CA GLY A 98 -12.01 -10.80 10.17
C GLY A 98 -13.49 -10.60 10.49
N THR A 99 -13.93 -9.34 10.55
CA THR A 99 -15.35 -8.98 10.71
C THR A 99 -16.19 -9.55 9.56
N ALA A 100 -15.75 -9.36 8.31
CA ALA A 100 -16.44 -9.91 7.16
C ALA A 100 -16.47 -11.45 7.18
N LYS A 101 -15.38 -12.09 7.62
CA LYS A 101 -15.28 -13.56 7.68
C LYS A 101 -16.27 -14.15 8.69
N ILE A 102 -16.46 -13.50 9.84
CA ILE A 102 -17.51 -13.86 10.82
C ILE A 102 -18.91 -13.77 10.18
N LEU A 103 -19.12 -12.80 9.29
CA LEU A 103 -20.37 -12.63 8.52
C LEU A 103 -20.44 -13.57 7.30
N GLY A 104 -19.55 -14.55 7.17
CA GLY A 104 -19.53 -15.50 6.05
C GLY A 104 -19.06 -14.90 4.71
N ILE A 105 -18.39 -13.75 4.73
CA ILE A 105 -17.87 -13.06 3.55
C ILE A 105 -16.35 -13.01 3.61
N ARG A 106 -15.69 -13.42 2.53
CA ARG A 106 -14.22 -13.43 2.42
C ARG A 106 -13.78 -12.22 1.61
N LEU A 107 -13.15 -11.27 2.30
CA LEU A 107 -12.51 -10.11 1.69
C LEU A 107 -11.06 -10.41 1.29
N SER A 108 -10.63 -9.74 0.23
CA SER A 108 -9.31 -9.80 -0.40
C SER A 108 -8.19 -9.33 0.53
N GLU A 109 -6.97 -9.79 0.27
CA GLU A 109 -5.78 -9.35 1.01
C GLU A 109 -5.25 -8.03 0.48
N ASN A 110 -4.87 -7.10 1.35
CA ASN A 110 -4.19 -5.86 0.96
C ASN A 110 -2.67 -5.89 1.12
N PHE A 111 -2.13 -6.69 2.04
CA PHE A 111 -0.72 -6.65 2.39
C PHE A 111 -0.12 -8.05 2.42
N ARG A 112 1.03 -8.22 1.76
CA ARG A 112 1.76 -9.49 1.73
C ARG A 112 3.26 -9.27 1.88
N HIS A 113 3.74 -9.06 3.10
CA HIS A 113 5.15 -8.79 3.40
C HIS A 113 5.81 -7.78 2.42
N PRO A 114 5.25 -6.57 2.27
CA PRO A 114 5.68 -5.62 1.23
C PRO A 114 7.14 -5.17 1.40
N TYR A 115 7.63 -5.02 2.63
CA TYR A 115 9.02 -4.61 2.89
C TYR A 115 10.07 -5.72 2.66
N LEU A 116 9.65 -6.95 2.35
CA LEU A 116 10.56 -8.05 1.97
C LEU A 116 10.68 -8.21 0.44
N THR A 117 10.11 -7.28 -0.33
CA THR A 117 10.17 -7.30 -1.79
C THR A 117 11.55 -6.89 -2.30
N ARG A 118 11.91 -7.36 -3.50
CA ARG A 118 13.25 -7.15 -4.08
C ARG A 118 13.26 -6.13 -5.20
N SER A 119 12.10 -5.56 -5.53
CA SER A 119 11.98 -4.50 -6.52
C SER A 119 10.77 -3.62 -6.22
N PRO A 120 10.81 -2.33 -6.59
CA PRO A 120 9.66 -1.42 -6.44
C PRO A 120 8.39 -1.92 -7.14
N ALA A 121 8.52 -2.53 -8.33
CA ALA A 121 7.37 -3.12 -9.01
C ALA A 121 6.75 -4.29 -8.24
N GLU A 122 7.57 -5.07 -7.51
CA GLU A 122 7.08 -6.14 -6.64
C GLU A 122 6.44 -5.59 -5.36
N PHE A 123 7.00 -4.54 -4.78
CA PHE A 123 6.42 -3.84 -3.63
C PHE A 123 4.94 -3.47 -3.89
N TRP A 124 4.65 -2.82 -5.01
CA TRP A 124 3.29 -2.42 -5.40
C TRP A 124 2.35 -3.57 -5.76
N ARG A 125 2.86 -4.80 -5.90
CA ARG A 125 2.02 -6.02 -5.99
C ARG A 125 1.72 -6.65 -4.64
N ARG A 126 2.29 -6.12 -3.56
CA ARG A 126 2.20 -6.65 -2.19
C ARG A 126 1.78 -5.59 -1.16
N TRP A 127 1.73 -4.33 -1.55
CA TRP A 127 1.26 -3.19 -0.77
C TRP A 127 -0.08 -2.73 -1.32
N HIS A 128 -1.07 -2.51 -0.44
CA HIS A 128 -2.41 -2.06 -0.76
C HIS A 128 -2.99 -2.69 -2.05
N ILE A 129 -2.90 -4.02 -2.12
CA ILE A 129 -3.06 -4.83 -3.33
C ILE A 129 -4.37 -4.53 -4.05
N THR A 130 -5.49 -4.39 -3.32
CA THR A 130 -6.77 -4.14 -3.98
C THR A 130 -6.82 -2.79 -4.68
N LEU A 131 -6.21 -1.75 -4.10
CA LEU A 131 -6.11 -0.44 -4.75
C LEU A 131 -5.18 -0.50 -5.96
N SER A 132 -4.02 -1.15 -5.83
CA SER A 132 -3.09 -1.30 -6.95
C SER A 132 -3.71 -2.05 -8.12
N PHE A 133 -4.52 -3.10 -7.86
CA PHE A 133 -5.28 -3.78 -8.90
C PHE A 133 -6.45 -2.94 -9.43
N TRP A 134 -7.10 -2.14 -8.57
CA TRP A 134 -8.11 -1.18 -8.99
C TRP A 134 -7.56 -0.23 -10.06
N PHE A 135 -6.47 0.48 -9.74
CA PHE A 135 -5.80 1.37 -10.69
C PHE A 135 -5.26 0.64 -11.92
N ARG A 136 -4.72 -0.57 -11.76
CA ARG A 136 -4.26 -1.37 -12.90
C ARG A 136 -5.40 -1.61 -13.91
N ASP A 137 -6.53 -2.11 -13.44
CA ASP A 137 -7.60 -2.57 -14.33
C ASP A 137 -8.48 -1.43 -14.85
N TYR A 138 -8.61 -0.33 -14.10
CA TYR A 138 -9.54 0.77 -14.43
C TYR A 138 -8.84 2.04 -14.94
N VAL A 139 -7.53 2.15 -14.77
CA VAL A 139 -6.75 3.31 -15.24
C VAL A 139 -5.63 2.87 -16.17
N TYR A 140 -4.70 2.05 -15.68
CA TYR A 140 -3.50 1.67 -16.46
C TYR A 140 -3.83 0.91 -17.74
N ILE A 141 -4.63 -0.16 -17.66
CA ILE A 141 -4.97 -0.99 -18.82
C ILE A 141 -5.84 -0.21 -19.84
N PRO A 142 -6.92 0.48 -19.45
CA PRO A 142 -7.75 1.25 -20.39
C PRO A 142 -6.99 2.37 -21.11
N LEU A 143 -6.02 3.01 -20.46
CA LEU A 143 -5.17 4.05 -21.06
C LEU A 143 -4.08 3.49 -21.99
N GLY A 144 -4.01 2.18 -22.21
CA GLY A 144 -3.03 1.56 -23.10
C GLY A 144 -1.73 1.11 -22.42
N GLY A 145 -1.68 1.06 -21.10
CA GLY A 145 -0.50 0.55 -20.38
C GLY A 145 -0.12 -0.89 -20.75
N SER A 146 -1.07 -1.67 -21.26
CA SER A 146 -0.87 -3.03 -21.78
C SER A 146 -0.74 -3.12 -23.31
N ARG A 147 -0.96 -2.02 -24.05
CA ARG A 147 -0.99 -1.97 -25.52
C ARG A 147 -0.29 -0.71 -26.02
N GLY A 148 0.86 -0.86 -26.69
CA GLY A 148 1.59 0.28 -27.26
C GLY A 148 3.11 0.16 -27.13
N GLY A 149 3.81 1.16 -27.66
CA GLY A 149 5.27 1.28 -27.59
C GLY A 149 5.78 1.62 -26.18
N THR A 150 7.09 1.48 -25.96
CA THR A 150 7.73 1.68 -24.66
C THR A 150 7.39 3.04 -24.04
N LEU A 151 7.47 4.12 -24.80
CA LEU A 151 7.18 5.49 -24.32
C LEU A 151 5.74 5.63 -23.80
N SER A 152 4.76 5.08 -24.54
CA SER A 152 3.35 5.11 -24.12
C SER A 152 3.16 4.39 -22.78
N LYS A 153 3.80 3.23 -22.58
CA LYS A 153 3.74 2.49 -21.32
C LYS A 153 4.35 3.27 -20.14
N VAL A 154 5.41 4.04 -20.39
CA VAL A 154 6.01 4.92 -19.37
C VAL A 154 5.05 6.03 -18.99
N LEU A 155 4.51 6.76 -19.98
CA LEU A 155 3.58 7.87 -19.73
C LEU A 155 2.32 7.40 -18.98
N VAL A 156 1.72 6.28 -19.40
CA VAL A 156 0.55 5.71 -18.74
C VAL A 156 0.86 5.26 -17.31
N LEU A 157 2.06 4.73 -17.06
CA LEU A 157 2.51 4.39 -15.71
C LEU A 157 2.59 5.64 -14.83
N LEU A 158 3.23 6.70 -15.31
CA LEU A 158 3.36 7.97 -14.58
C LEU A 158 2.00 8.61 -14.32
N VAL A 159 1.10 8.64 -15.31
CA VAL A 159 -0.27 9.12 -15.15
C VAL A 159 -1.03 8.28 -14.11
N THR A 160 -0.91 6.95 -14.15
CA THR A 160 -1.57 6.07 -13.18
C THR A 160 -1.11 6.37 -11.76
N PHE A 161 0.20 6.54 -11.55
CA PHE A 161 0.76 6.84 -10.23
C PHE A 161 0.48 8.27 -9.76
N PHE A 162 0.44 9.24 -10.68
CA PHE A 162 -0.03 10.60 -10.40
C PHE A 162 -1.47 10.60 -9.89
N LEU A 163 -2.38 9.89 -10.59
CA LEU A 163 -3.76 9.72 -10.16
C LEU A 163 -3.89 8.94 -8.85
N THR A 164 -2.99 7.98 -8.61
CA THR A 164 -2.90 7.27 -7.32
C THR A 164 -2.52 8.24 -6.19
N GLY A 165 -1.58 9.15 -6.43
CA GLY A 165 -1.24 10.23 -5.49
C GLY A 165 -2.45 11.12 -5.20
N LEU A 166 -3.11 11.63 -6.23
CA LEU A 166 -4.31 12.46 -6.07
C LEU A 166 -5.46 11.77 -5.31
N TRP A 167 -5.56 10.44 -5.43
CA TRP A 167 -6.55 9.66 -4.66
C TRP A 167 -6.29 9.70 -3.14
N HIS A 168 -5.03 9.84 -2.72
CA HIS A 168 -4.68 9.98 -1.31
C HIS A 168 -4.93 11.40 -0.76
N GLY A 169 -4.86 12.43 -1.62
CA GLY A 169 -5.23 13.80 -1.24
C GLY A 169 -4.79 14.84 -2.28
N ALA A 170 -5.27 16.08 -2.11
CA ALA A 170 -4.98 17.20 -3.01
C ALA A 170 -3.67 17.96 -2.69
N GLY A 171 -2.92 17.53 -1.68
CA GLY A 171 -1.64 18.12 -1.31
C GLY A 171 -0.52 17.80 -2.30
N TRP A 172 0.45 18.70 -2.43
CA TRP A 172 1.62 18.53 -3.29
C TRP A 172 2.45 17.30 -2.92
N ASN A 173 2.53 17.00 -1.63
CA ASN A 173 3.22 15.85 -1.09
C ASN A 173 2.74 14.52 -1.71
N PHE A 174 1.43 14.34 -1.91
CA PHE A 174 0.87 13.14 -2.54
C PHE A 174 1.14 13.07 -4.05
N ILE A 175 1.14 14.22 -4.73
CA ILE A 175 1.53 14.28 -6.15
C ILE A 175 2.98 13.86 -6.33
N LEU A 176 3.88 14.44 -5.53
CA LEU A 176 5.31 14.11 -5.55
C LEU A 176 5.54 12.65 -5.20
N TRP A 177 4.87 12.14 -4.17
CA TRP A 177 4.89 10.73 -3.81
C TRP A 177 4.45 9.81 -4.96
N GLY A 178 3.35 10.16 -5.65
CA GLY A 178 2.85 9.40 -6.79
C GLY A 178 3.88 9.36 -7.92
N VAL A 179 4.31 10.53 -8.39
CA VAL A 179 5.31 10.65 -9.46
C VAL A 179 6.62 9.94 -9.10
N TYR A 180 7.09 10.09 -7.87
CA TYR A 180 8.28 9.39 -7.34
C TYR A 180 8.17 7.87 -7.53
N ASN A 181 7.05 7.27 -7.13
CA ASN A 181 6.85 5.83 -7.24
C ASN A 181 6.75 5.35 -8.69
N GLY A 182 6.09 6.12 -9.56
CA GLY A 182 6.03 5.84 -11.00
C GLY A 182 7.42 5.87 -11.65
N LEU A 183 8.22 6.89 -11.34
CA LEU A 183 9.60 7.02 -11.80
C LEU A 183 10.49 5.90 -11.25
N LEU A 184 10.32 5.54 -9.98
CA LEU A 184 11.09 4.49 -9.32
C LEU A 184 10.90 3.13 -10.02
N ILE A 185 9.66 2.77 -10.37
CA ILE A 185 9.38 1.56 -11.14
C ILE A 185 9.99 1.64 -12.55
N GLN A 186 9.85 2.80 -13.22
CA GLN A 186 10.39 2.96 -14.56
C GLN A 186 11.92 2.87 -14.58
N PHE A 187 12.59 3.49 -13.61
CA PHE A 187 14.03 3.45 -13.44
C PHE A 187 14.51 2.01 -13.17
N GLN A 188 13.81 1.27 -12.30
CA GLN A 188 14.10 -0.14 -12.06
C GLN A 188 13.98 -0.98 -13.36
N ARG A 189 12.93 -0.76 -14.17
CA ARG A 189 12.78 -1.44 -15.47
C ARG A 189 13.91 -1.12 -16.44
N MET A 190 14.32 0.15 -16.51
CA MET A 190 15.42 0.60 -17.35
C MET A 190 16.75 -0.05 -16.93
N LEU A 191 17.07 -0.05 -15.63
CA LEU A 191 18.27 -0.70 -15.10
C LEU A 191 18.30 -2.20 -15.44
N THR A 192 17.20 -2.92 -15.25
CA THR A 192 17.11 -4.34 -15.63
C THR A 192 17.29 -4.55 -17.14
N SER A 193 16.83 -3.62 -17.97
CA SER A 193 16.99 -3.68 -19.43
C SER A 193 18.42 -3.36 -19.89
N LEU A 194 19.09 -2.39 -19.25
CA LEU A 194 20.46 -2.00 -19.60
C LEU A 194 21.50 -3.00 -19.10
N PHE A 195 21.23 -3.63 -17.95
CA PHE A 195 22.15 -4.56 -17.28
C PHE A 195 21.51 -5.93 -17.02
N PRO A 196 21.04 -6.65 -18.06
CA PRO A 196 20.25 -7.89 -17.88
C PRO A 196 21.03 -9.04 -17.22
N LYS A 197 22.37 -9.00 -17.27
CA LYS A 197 23.26 -9.99 -16.64
C LYS A 197 23.67 -9.63 -15.20
N VAL A 198 23.40 -8.41 -14.76
CA VAL A 198 23.75 -7.97 -13.40
C VAL A 198 22.63 -8.40 -12.48
N SER A 199 22.94 -9.32 -11.58
CA SER A 199 22.02 -9.77 -10.54
C SER A 199 22.63 -9.46 -9.19
N LEU A 200 21.94 -8.63 -8.40
CA LEU A 200 22.34 -8.38 -7.03
C LEU A 200 21.90 -9.54 -6.13
N PRO A 201 22.67 -9.86 -5.08
CA PRO A 201 22.21 -10.76 -4.02
C PRO A 201 20.83 -10.34 -3.51
N LYS A 202 19.96 -11.32 -3.27
CA LYS A 202 18.56 -11.12 -2.88
C LYS A 202 18.40 -10.17 -1.69
N THR A 203 19.28 -10.27 -0.71
CA THR A 203 19.30 -9.41 0.48
C THR A 203 19.63 -7.96 0.14
N ILE A 204 20.61 -7.74 -0.74
CA ILE A 204 21.02 -6.40 -1.18
C ILE A 204 19.90 -5.74 -2.00
N SER A 205 19.31 -6.46 -2.94
CA SER A 205 18.16 -5.98 -3.73
C SER A 205 16.96 -5.63 -2.84
N GLY A 206 16.71 -6.43 -1.80
CA GLY A 206 15.69 -6.18 -0.79
C GLY A 206 15.97 -4.91 0.02
N ALA A 207 17.18 -4.77 0.55
CA ALA A 207 17.59 -3.59 1.32
C ALA A 207 17.50 -2.30 0.48
N ILE A 208 17.98 -2.32 -0.75
CA ILE A 208 17.88 -1.19 -1.68
C ILE A 208 16.40 -0.83 -1.95
N THR A 209 15.57 -1.83 -2.23
CA THR A 209 14.14 -1.61 -2.47
C THR A 209 13.47 -1.01 -1.23
N PHE A 210 13.77 -1.54 -0.05
CA PHE A 210 13.24 -1.03 1.20
C PHE A 210 13.60 0.44 1.42
N VAL A 211 14.88 0.82 1.26
CA VAL A 211 15.33 2.21 1.41
C VAL A 211 14.63 3.13 0.41
N LEU A 212 14.56 2.74 -0.87
CA LEU A 212 13.91 3.54 -1.92
C LEU A 212 12.42 3.74 -1.63
N ILE A 213 11.69 2.69 -1.25
CA ILE A 213 10.29 2.82 -0.84
C ILE A 213 10.15 3.74 0.39
N THR A 214 11.12 3.67 1.30
CA THR A 214 11.10 4.45 2.53
C THR A 214 11.38 5.94 2.30
N VAL A 215 12.21 6.30 1.31
CA VAL A 215 12.30 7.67 0.79
C VAL A 215 10.92 8.15 0.33
N GLY A 216 10.17 7.29 -0.37
CA GLY A 216 8.79 7.58 -0.75
C GLY A 216 7.93 7.99 0.45
N TRP A 217 8.06 7.30 1.58
CA TRP A 217 7.28 7.63 2.78
C TRP A 217 7.56 9.00 3.38
N LEU A 218 8.74 9.59 3.14
CA LEU A 218 9.01 10.98 3.50
C LEU A 218 8.05 11.92 2.75
N PHE A 219 7.95 11.79 1.42
CA PHE A 219 7.01 12.56 0.61
C PHE A 219 5.55 12.32 1.00
N PHE A 220 5.23 11.13 1.50
CA PHE A 220 3.86 10.84 1.94
C PHE A 220 3.53 11.50 3.29
N ARG A 221 4.52 11.63 4.18
CA ARG A 221 4.32 12.12 5.56
C ARG A 221 4.43 13.62 5.70
N GLU A 222 5.39 14.23 5.01
CA GLU A 222 5.62 15.67 5.08
C GLU A 222 4.53 16.40 4.30
N THR A 223 3.99 17.47 4.86
CA THR A 223 2.87 18.22 4.25
C THR A 223 3.30 19.60 3.77
N ASP A 224 4.40 20.13 4.30
CA ASP A 224 4.92 21.43 3.92
C ASP A 224 5.93 21.28 2.78
N ILE A 225 5.63 21.93 1.66
CA ILE A 225 6.44 21.88 0.44
C ILE A 225 7.84 22.48 0.60
N THR A 226 8.05 23.32 1.62
CA THR A 226 9.37 23.92 1.88
C THR A 226 10.37 22.90 2.42
N TYR A 227 9.88 21.80 3.02
CA TYR A 227 10.70 20.72 3.57
C TYR A 227 10.75 19.46 2.68
N ILE A 228 10.10 19.50 1.50
CA ILE A 228 10.06 18.40 0.52
C ILE A 228 11.05 18.65 -0.63
#